data_AF-A0A7U9SCJ0-F1
#
_entry.id   AF-A0A7U9SCJ0-F1
#
_cell.length_a   1.000
_cell.length_b   1.000
_cell.length_c   1.000
_cell.angle_alpha   90.00
_cell.angle_beta   90.00
_cell.angle_gamma   90.00
#
_symmetry.space_group_name_H-M   'P 1'
#
loop_
_entity.id
_entity.type
_entity.pdbx_description
1 polymer ?
#
loop_
_entity_poly.entity_id
_entity_poly.type
_entity_poly.pdbx_seq_one_letter_code
_entity_poly.pdbx_strand_id
1 'polypeptide(L)' 'MREKKYYLAIDDYEYSVIIDSLNILRNKLIADGRYTDVVDELIIKFAKAPIKKFKIKRTED' A
#
# COMPACT_ATOMS: atom_id res chain seq x y z
N MET A 1 -12.90 -19.84 -15.84
CA MET A 1 -11.51 -19.70 -15.36
C MET A 1 -11.56 -18.95 -14.03
N ARG A 2 -11.15 -19.53 -12.90
CA ARG A 2 -11.16 -18.80 -11.62
C ARG A 2 -10.01 -17.81 -11.61
N GLU A 3 -10.29 -16.51 -11.47
CA GLU A 3 -9.26 -15.49 -11.29
C GLU A 3 -8.44 -15.78 -10.03
N LYS A 4 -7.12 -15.80 -10.18
CA LYS A 4 -6.21 -15.96 -9.04
C LYS A 4 -6.23 -14.65 -8.25
N LYS A 5 -6.66 -14.73 -6.98
CA LYS A 5 -6.61 -13.59 -6.05
C LYS A 5 -5.27 -13.60 -5.34
N TYR A 6 -4.58 -12.46 -5.39
CA TYR A 6 -3.35 -12.22 -4.64
C TYR A 6 -3.69 -11.39 -3.41
N TYR A 7 -3.11 -11.77 -2.27
CA TYR A 7 -3.26 -11.05 -1.01
C TYR A 7 -1.89 -10.57 -0.57
N LEU A 8 -1.78 -9.27 -0.28
CA LEU A 8 -0.57 -8.69 0.29
C LEU A 8 -0.71 -8.74 1.82
N ALA A 9 0.21 -9.44 2.49
CA ALA A 9 0.34 -9.42 3.93
C ALA A 9 1.45 -8.42 4.27
N ILE A 10 1.11 -7.41 5.06
CA ILE A 10 1.97 -6.27 5.37
C ILE A 10 1.94 -6.11 6.89
N ASP A 11 3.10 -5.88 7.51
CA ASP A 11 3.17 -5.52 8.93
C ASP A 11 2.97 -4.01 9.16
N ASP A 12 2.85 -3.58 10.41
CA ASP A 12 2.60 -2.17 10.75
C ASP A 12 3.75 -1.23 10.30
N TYR A 13 4.97 -1.74 10.23
CA TYR A 13 6.14 -0.98 9.78
C TYR A 13 6.13 -0.82 8.26
N GLU A 14 5.96 -1.90 7.52
CA GLU A 14 5.84 -1.89 6.06
C GLU A 14 4.65 -1.03 5.62
N TYR A 15 3.53 -1.09 6.35
CA TYR A 15 2.38 -0.22 6.11
C TYR A 15 2.75 1.26 6.22
N SER A 16 3.46 1.63 7.29
CA SER A 16 3.91 3.00 7.51
C SER A 16 4.86 3.46 6.39
N VAL A 17 5.78 2.61 5.96
CA VAL A 17 6.72 2.89 4.85
C VAL A 17 5.98 3.09 3.53
N ILE A 18 4.96 2.26 3.24
CA ILE A 18 4.15 2.38 2.01
C ILE A 18 3.38 3.70 2.02
N ILE A 19 2.71 4.05 3.12
CA ILE A 19 1.94 5.30 3.23
C ILE A 19 2.84 6.52 3.08
N ASP A 20 4.01 6.54 3.73
CA ASP A 20 4.96 7.63 3.60
C ASP A 20 5.44 7.80 2.16
N SER A 21 5.79 6.69 1.51
CA SER A 21 6.21 6.67 0.10
C SER A 21 5.13 7.20 -0.85
N LEU A 22 3.86 6.81 -0.64
CA LEU A 22 2.73 7.30 -1.44
C LEU A 22 2.49 8.80 -1.21
N ASN A 23 2.63 9.30 0.02
CA ASN A 23 2.52 10.73 0.32
C ASN A 23 3.63 11.54 -0.35
N ILE A 24 4.87 11.05 -0.34
CA ILE A 24 5.99 11.69 -1.06
C ILE A 24 5.69 11.75 -2.56
N LEU A 25 5.19 10.65 -3.14
CA LEU A 25 4.82 10.61 -4.56
C LEU A 25 3.70 11.61 -4.87
N ARG A 26 2.64 11.65 -4.05
CA ARG A 26 1.53 12.61 -4.19
C ARG A 26 2.06 14.04 -4.18
N ASN A 27 2.92 14.38 -3.23
CA ASN A 27 3.48 15.73 -3.11
C ASN A 27 4.33 16.11 -4.32
N LYS A 28 5.11 15.17 -4.87
CA LYS A 28 5.87 15.39 -6.12
C LYS A 28 4.94 15.65 -7.30
N LEU A 29 3.89 14.83 -7.46
CA LEU A 29 2.92 15.01 -8.54
C LEU A 29 2.18 16.35 -8.44
N ILE A 30 1.81 16.78 -7.22
CA ILE A 30 1.20 18.10 -6.99
C ILE A 30 2.18 19.22 -7.39
N ALA A 31 3.44 19.11 -7.01
CA ALA A 31 4.47 20.09 -7.37
C ALA A 31 4.66 20.18 -8.89
N ASP A 32 4.55 19.05 -9.59
CA ASP A 32 4.61 18.97 -11.06
C ASP A 32 3.28 19.40 -11.75
N GLY A 33 2.23 19.75 -10.99
CA GLY A 33 0.91 20.10 -11.53
C GLY A 33 0.17 18.91 -12.17
N ARG A 34 0.49 17.68 -11.76
CA ARG A 34 -0.05 16.43 -12.32
C ARG A 34 -1.20 15.87 -11.48
N TYR A 35 -2.02 15.04 -12.11
CA TYR A 35 -3.11 14.33 -11.43
C TYR A 35 -2.60 13.34 -10.39
N THR A 36 -3.29 13.28 -9.24
CA THR A 36 -2.99 12.41 -8.11
C THR A 36 -4.12 11.43 -7.78
N ASP A 37 -5.22 11.45 -8.54
CA ASP A 37 -6.42 10.64 -8.33
C ASP A 37 -6.10 9.16 -8.08
N VAL A 38 -5.21 8.59 -8.89
CA VAL A 38 -4.78 7.19 -8.75
C VAL A 38 -3.98 6.96 -7.47
N VAL A 39 -3.13 7.91 -7.07
CA VAL A 39 -2.34 7.80 -5.83
C VAL A 39 -3.23 7.96 -4.61
N ASP A 40 -4.20 8.88 -4.67
CA ASP A 40 -5.17 9.11 -3.61
C ASP A 40 -6.07 7.88 -3.40
N GLU A 41 -6.51 7.23 -4.48
CA GLU A 41 -7.22 5.95 -4.42
C GLU A 41 -6.40 4.85 -3.73
N LEU A 42 -5.10 4.76 -4.03
CA LEU A 42 -4.22 3.78 -3.39
C LEU A 42 -4.10 4.06 -1.89
N ILE A 43 -3.87 5.30 -1.49
CA ILE A 43 -3.82 5.70 -0.07
C ILE A 43 -5.12 5.31 0.65
N ILE A 44 -6.28 5.55 0.03
CA ILE A 44 -7.58 5.15 0.59
C ILE A 44 -7.71 3.63 0.71
N LYS A 45 -7.26 2.87 -0.31
CA LYS A 45 -7.30 1.40 -0.30
C LYS A 45 -6.44 0.83 0.82
N PHE A 46 -5.24 1.38 1.03
CA PHE A 46 -4.37 0.98 2.14
C PHE A 46 -4.97 1.38 3.49
N ALA A 47 -5.48 2.62 3.63
CA ALA A 47 -6.10 3.09 4.87
C ALA A 47 -7.35 2.29 5.30
N LYS A 48 -8.12 1.79 4.33
CA LYS A 48 -9.31 0.96 4.59
C LYS A 48 -9.00 -0.55 4.58
N ALA A 49 -7.78 -0.96 4.26
CA ALA A 49 -7.43 -2.36 4.22
C ALA A 49 -7.54 -2.95 5.63
N PRO A 50 -8.24 -4.09 5.80
CA PRO A 50 -8.33 -4.73 7.10
C PRO A 50 -6.93 -5.20 7.52
N ILE A 51 -6.44 -4.64 8.63
CA ILE A 51 -5.18 -5.08 9.26
C ILE A 51 -5.43 -6.47 9.84
N LYS A 52 -5.07 -7.50 9.07
CA LYS A 52 -5.05 -8.88 9.56
C LYS A 52 -3.66 -9.16 10.11
N LYS A 53 -3.58 -9.40 11.42
CA LYS A 53 -2.38 -9.94 12.08
C LYS A 53 -2.16 -11.38 11.60
N PHE A 54 -1.47 -11.55 10.48
CA PHE A 54 -0.99 -12.86 10.05
C PHE A 54 0.34 -13.15 10.77
N LYS A 55 0.45 -14.34 11.39
CA LYS A 55 1.77 -14.84 11.82
C LYS A 55 2.53 -15.26 10.56
N ILE A 56 3.37 -14.38 10.04
CA ILE A 56 4.29 -14.73 8.96
C ILE A 56 5.39 -15.60 9.57
N LYS A 57 5.36 -16.92 9.30
CA LYS A 57 6.54 -17.76 9.49
C LYS A 57 7.50 -17.40 8.34
N ARG A 58 8.59 -16.70 8.64
CA ARG A 58 9.72 -16.62 7.72
C ARG A 58 10.31 -18.04 7.66
N THR A 59 10.15 -18.72 6.53
CA THR A 59 11.06 -19.79 6.16
C THR A 59 12.28 -19.08 5.59
N GLU A 60 13.23 -18.78 6.47
CA GLU A 60 14.60 -18.53 6.05
C GLU A 60 15.20 -19.89 5.66
N ASP A 61 15.88 -19.94 4.50
CA ASP A 61 16.71 -21.06 4.05
C ASP A 61 18.17 -20.75 4.43
#